data_AF-A0A815JQG9-F1
#
_entry.id   AF-A0A815JQG9-F1
#
_cell.length_a   1.000
_cell.length_b   1.000
_cell.length_c   1.000
_cell.angle_alpha   90.00
_cell.angle_beta   90.00
_cell.angle_gamma   90.00
#
_symmetry.space_group_name_H-M   'P 1'
#
loop_
_entity.id
_entity.type
_entity.pdbx_description
1 polymer ?
#
loop_
_entity_poly.entity_id
_entity_poly.type
_entity_poly.pdbx_seq_one_letter_code
_entity_poly.pdbx_strand_id
1 'polypeptide(L)'
;MKPTVTNHRAKCPFYCGIGACLVLGRDLVESHYKACLYAGVNIRGTNAEVMPAQWEYQVGPSEGIDAADQLWMSRYLLQRIAEEFGTQVSFHPKPIAGDWNGTGCHTNFSTLVMREPNGINAIHTAIERLKARHHTHIKIYGKDNERRLTGRHETASIHEFSAGVANRGASIRIPRQVDEEKCGYFEDRRPASNCDPYAVTSIIVRTVCLGEQD
;
A
#
# COMPACT_ATOMS: atom_id res chain seq x y z
N MET A 1 -5.31 -27.75 37.46
CA MET A 1 -5.71 -26.50 36.79
C MET A 1 -4.86 -26.33 35.55
N LYS A 2 -5.44 -26.49 34.36
CA LYS A 2 -4.74 -26.17 33.10
C LYS A 2 -4.70 -24.65 32.95
N PRO A 3 -3.54 -24.01 32.71
CA PRO A 3 -3.51 -22.58 32.47
C PRO A 3 -4.23 -22.31 31.14
N THR A 4 -5.35 -21.61 31.23
CA THR A 4 -6.01 -20.94 30.11
C THR A 4 -5.07 -19.84 29.63
N VAL A 5 -4.26 -20.13 28.61
CA VAL A 5 -3.59 -19.10 27.84
C VAL A 5 -4.67 -18.40 27.02
N THR A 6 -5.24 -17.34 27.56
CA THR A 6 -5.95 -16.34 26.77
C THR A 6 -4.95 -15.75 25.79
N ASN A 7 -4.99 -16.23 24.56
CA ASN A 7 -4.04 -15.89 23.50
C ASN A 7 -4.34 -14.49 22.95
N HIS A 8 -4.17 -13.46 23.78
CA HIS A 8 -3.93 -12.09 23.35
C HIS A 8 -2.44 -11.89 23.08
N ARG A 9 -1.84 -12.73 22.22
CA ARG A 9 -0.58 -12.34 21.59
C ARG A 9 -0.92 -11.15 20.70
N ALA A 10 -0.64 -9.95 21.21
CA ALA A 10 -0.73 -8.70 20.49
C ALA A 10 -0.13 -8.89 19.10
N LYS A 11 -0.79 -8.39 18.06
CA LYS A 11 -0.30 -8.41 16.67
C LYS A 11 1.01 -7.61 16.44
N CYS A 12 1.68 -7.24 17.52
CA CYS A 12 2.70 -6.20 17.62
C CYS A 12 4.17 -6.68 17.53
N PRO A 13 4.57 -7.94 17.81
CA PRO A 13 6.01 -8.25 17.84
C PRO A 13 6.61 -8.47 16.44
N PHE A 14 5.78 -8.52 15.38
CA PHE A 14 6.22 -8.84 14.02
C PHE A 14 6.56 -7.59 13.20
N TYR A 15 5.78 -6.53 13.34
CA TYR A 15 5.98 -5.28 12.59
C TYR A 15 7.35 -4.67 12.94
N CYS A 16 8.19 -4.49 11.91
CA CYS A 16 9.59 -4.08 12.07
C CYS A 16 10.39 -4.90 13.11
N GLY A 17 10.00 -6.15 13.36
CA GLY A 17 10.61 -7.01 14.37
C GLY A 17 12.05 -7.41 14.04
N ILE A 18 12.78 -7.88 15.05
CA ILE A 18 14.13 -8.47 14.92
C ILE A 18 14.18 -9.72 15.81
N GLY A 19 14.66 -10.82 15.25
CA GLY A 19 14.81 -12.10 15.95
C GLY A 19 14.21 -13.27 15.18
N ALA A 20 14.82 -14.45 15.31
CA ALA A 20 14.46 -15.64 14.54
C ALA A 20 13.00 -16.08 14.74
N CYS A 21 12.42 -15.83 15.91
CA CYS A 21 11.03 -16.16 16.22
C CYS A 21 10.00 -15.11 15.75
N LEU A 22 10.46 -13.95 15.26
CA LEU A 22 9.62 -12.81 14.93
C LEU A 22 9.61 -12.52 13.43
N VAL A 23 10.72 -12.80 12.74
CA VAL A 23 10.88 -12.45 11.33
C VAL A 23 11.24 -13.67 10.50
N LEU A 24 10.45 -13.91 9.45
CA LEU A 24 10.57 -15.05 8.55
C LEU A 24 10.86 -14.53 7.13
N GLY A 25 11.85 -15.12 6.45
CA GLY A 25 12.18 -14.80 5.05
C GLY A 25 12.99 -13.52 4.82
N ARG A 26 13.74 -13.03 5.83
CA ARG A 26 14.54 -11.81 5.70
C ARG A 26 15.63 -11.94 4.63
N ASP A 27 16.25 -13.10 4.52
CA ASP A 27 17.24 -13.45 3.49
C ASP A 27 16.71 -13.29 2.06
N LEU A 28 15.48 -13.75 1.81
CA LEU A 28 14.78 -13.54 0.54
C LEU A 28 14.54 -12.04 0.29
N VAL A 29 14.04 -11.31 1.29
CA VAL A 29 13.71 -9.88 1.17
C VAL A 29 14.96 -9.02 0.95
N GLU A 30 16.05 -9.28 1.66
CA GLU A 30 17.34 -8.60 1.47
C GLU A 30 17.92 -8.88 0.08
N SER A 31 17.75 -10.11 -0.42
CA SER A 31 18.19 -10.48 -1.78
C SER A 31 17.37 -9.74 -2.85
N HIS A 32 16.04 -9.67 -2.66
CA HIS A 32 15.14 -8.89 -3.51
C HIS A 32 15.48 -7.40 -3.51
N TYR A 33 15.74 -6.82 -2.34
CA TYR A 33 16.10 -5.42 -2.20
C TYR A 33 17.38 -5.08 -2.99
N LYS A 34 18.43 -5.91 -2.84
CA LYS A 34 19.68 -5.76 -3.58
C LYS A 34 19.51 -5.95 -5.09
N ALA A 35 18.69 -6.91 -5.51
CA ALA A 35 18.40 -7.14 -6.92
C ALA A 35 17.67 -5.96 -7.56
N CYS A 36 16.71 -5.36 -6.84
CA CYS A 36 16.01 -4.16 -7.30
C CYS A 36 16.98 -2.98 -7.48
N LEU A 37 17.85 -2.74 -6.49
CA LEU A 37 18.88 -1.70 -6.59
C LEU A 37 19.82 -1.93 -7.78
N TYR A 38 20.28 -3.17 -7.98
CA TYR A 38 21.15 -3.53 -9.10
C TYR A 38 20.47 -3.34 -10.46
N ALA A 39 19.19 -3.68 -10.57
CA ALA A 39 18.40 -3.54 -11.79
C ALA A 39 17.99 -2.08 -12.09
N GLY A 40 18.31 -1.13 -11.21
CA GLY A 40 17.92 0.27 -11.35
C GLY A 40 16.45 0.57 -11.02
N VAL A 41 15.76 -0.35 -10.34
CA VAL A 41 14.43 -0.08 -9.79
C VAL A 41 14.57 0.97 -8.69
N ASN A 42 13.73 1.99 -8.71
CA ASN A 42 13.73 3.07 -7.72
C ASN A 42 13.11 2.63 -6.38
N ILE A 43 13.69 1.61 -5.76
CA ILE A 43 13.27 1.08 -4.47
C ILE A 43 13.79 1.98 -3.33
N ARG A 44 12.94 2.29 -2.36
CA ARG A 44 13.27 3.24 -1.26
C ARG A 44 13.40 2.60 0.11
N GLY A 45 12.76 1.47 0.30
CA GLY A 45 12.73 0.83 1.59
C GLY A 45 12.06 -0.53 1.55
N THR A 46 12.17 -1.22 2.66
CA THR A 46 11.46 -2.45 2.97
C THR A 46 11.28 -2.56 4.48
N ASN A 47 10.18 -3.20 4.90
CA ASN A 47 9.89 -3.46 6.30
C ASN A 47 9.12 -4.76 6.47
N ALA A 48 9.30 -5.40 7.63
CA ALA A 48 8.44 -6.50 8.05
C ALA A 48 7.09 -5.93 8.49
N GLU A 49 6.01 -6.55 8.02
CA GLU A 49 4.64 -6.10 8.27
C GLU A 49 4.02 -6.76 9.51
N VAL A 50 2.77 -6.38 9.81
CA VAL A 50 2.06 -6.78 11.03
C VAL A 50 1.79 -8.29 11.10
N MET A 51 1.50 -8.95 9.97
CA MET A 51 1.31 -10.41 9.94
C MET A 51 2.66 -11.13 9.82
N PRO A 52 2.89 -12.26 10.52
CA PRO A 52 4.10 -13.07 10.34
C PRO A 52 4.33 -13.44 8.87
N ALA A 53 5.58 -13.33 8.41
CA ALA A 53 5.99 -13.53 7.01
C ALA A 53 5.33 -12.59 5.98
N GLN A 54 4.67 -11.52 6.43
CA GLN A 54 4.21 -10.41 5.58
C GLN A 54 5.31 -9.36 5.51
N TRP A 55 5.53 -8.81 4.31
CA TRP A 55 6.57 -7.83 4.06
C TRP A 55 6.07 -6.74 3.12
N GLU A 56 6.67 -5.56 3.24
CA GLU A 56 6.45 -4.43 2.35
C GLU A 56 7.77 -3.99 1.71
N TYR A 57 7.70 -3.49 0.48
CA TYR A 57 8.74 -2.71 -0.16
C TYR A 57 8.11 -1.54 -0.90
N GLN A 58 8.81 -0.42 -0.98
CA GLN A 58 8.29 0.80 -1.60
C GLN A 58 9.08 1.17 -2.86
N VAL A 59 8.37 1.41 -3.97
CA VAL A 59 8.93 1.85 -5.25
C VAL A 59 8.47 3.27 -5.54
N GLY A 60 9.40 4.14 -5.94
CA GLY A 60 9.13 5.54 -6.30
C GLY A 60 9.87 6.54 -5.40
N PRO A 61 9.55 7.84 -5.43
CA PRO A 61 8.65 8.49 -6.38
C PRO A 61 9.12 8.27 -7.82
N SER A 62 8.20 7.92 -8.71
CA SER A 62 8.44 7.74 -10.15
C SER A 62 7.37 8.50 -10.93
N GLU A 63 7.70 8.96 -12.13
CA GLU A 63 6.81 9.80 -12.93
C GLU A 63 5.99 8.97 -13.93
N GLY A 64 4.67 9.18 -13.94
CA GLY A 64 3.78 8.59 -14.94
C GLY A 64 3.89 7.06 -15.01
N ILE A 65 4.23 6.55 -16.20
CA ILE A 65 4.25 5.12 -16.51
C ILE A 65 5.34 4.36 -15.74
N ASP A 66 6.47 5.03 -15.43
CA ASP A 66 7.63 4.42 -14.77
C ASP A 66 7.27 3.82 -13.41
N ALA A 67 6.29 4.39 -12.70
CA ALA A 67 5.81 3.86 -11.43
C ALA A 67 5.26 2.43 -11.58
N ALA A 68 4.53 2.18 -12.67
CA ALA A 68 3.96 0.86 -12.96
C ALA A 68 4.99 -0.10 -13.56
N ASP A 69 5.83 0.37 -14.48
CA ASP A 69 6.93 -0.42 -15.07
C ASP A 69 7.83 -1.00 -13.97
N GLN A 70 8.29 -0.13 -13.06
CA GLN A 70 9.19 -0.51 -11.98
C GLN A 70 8.52 -1.40 -10.92
N LEU A 71 7.22 -1.19 -10.63
CA LEU A 71 6.51 -2.09 -9.73
C LEU A 71 6.34 -3.49 -10.35
N TRP A 72 6.04 -3.58 -11.65
CA TRP A 72 5.97 -4.88 -12.33
C TRP A 72 7.34 -5.58 -12.35
N MET A 73 8.41 -4.86 -12.65
CA MET A 73 9.76 -5.42 -12.62
C MET A 73 10.18 -5.88 -11.22
N SER A 74 9.89 -5.10 -10.18
CA SER A 74 10.18 -5.51 -8.80
C SER A 74 9.36 -6.73 -8.36
N ARG A 75 8.10 -6.88 -8.80
CA ARG A 75 7.29 -8.09 -8.57
C ARG A 75 7.86 -9.31 -9.28
N TYR A 76 8.33 -9.16 -10.52
CA TYR A 76 9.01 -10.23 -11.25
C TYR A 76 10.27 -10.69 -10.51
N LEU A 77 11.14 -9.75 -10.10
CA LEU A 77 12.34 -10.07 -9.33
C LEU A 77 12.00 -10.76 -8.01
N LEU A 78 10.95 -10.31 -7.30
CA LEU A 78 10.51 -10.92 -6.05
C LEU A 78 10.13 -12.39 -6.23
N GLN A 79 9.31 -12.70 -7.23
CA GLN A 79 8.90 -14.07 -7.52
C GLN A 79 10.09 -14.93 -7.97
N ARG A 80 10.93 -14.39 -8.87
CA ARG A 80 12.09 -15.12 -9.40
C ARG A 80 13.14 -15.45 -8.34
N ILE A 81 13.32 -14.56 -7.37
CA ILE A 81 14.20 -14.81 -6.21
C ILE A 81 13.52 -15.81 -5.26
N ALA A 82 12.22 -15.68 -5.01
CA ALA A 82 11.50 -16.60 -4.13
C ALA A 82 11.57 -18.08 -4.60
N GLU A 83 11.65 -18.31 -5.91
CA GLU A 83 11.91 -19.64 -6.50
C GLU A 83 13.23 -20.26 -5.98
N GLU A 84 14.28 -19.46 -5.79
CA GLU A 84 15.60 -19.94 -5.30
C GLU A 84 15.56 -20.33 -3.82
N PHE A 85 14.62 -19.75 -3.07
CA PHE A 85 14.37 -20.06 -1.66
C PHE A 85 13.25 -21.10 -1.48
N GLY A 86 12.72 -21.69 -2.56
CA GLY A 86 11.61 -22.65 -2.51
C GLY A 86 10.34 -22.09 -1.87
N THR A 87 10.13 -20.77 -1.95
CA THR A 87 9.04 -20.05 -1.30
C THR A 87 8.06 -19.49 -2.33
N GLN A 88 6.77 -19.46 -2.03
CA GLN A 88 5.74 -18.85 -2.87
C GLN A 88 5.36 -17.45 -2.37
N VAL A 89 5.33 -16.48 -3.28
CA VAL A 89 4.85 -15.12 -3.02
C VAL A 89 3.36 -15.03 -3.32
N SER A 90 2.57 -14.47 -2.40
CA SER A 90 1.14 -14.21 -2.60
C SER A 90 0.84 -12.71 -2.52
N PHE A 91 0.22 -12.19 -3.57
CA PHE A 91 -0.35 -10.84 -3.59
C PHE A 91 -1.85 -10.86 -3.24
N HIS A 92 -2.40 -11.92 -2.67
CA HIS A 92 -3.81 -11.97 -2.33
C HIS A 92 -4.13 -10.96 -1.19
N PRO A 93 -5.15 -10.08 -1.30
CA PRO A 93 -5.41 -8.99 -0.35
C PRO A 93 -5.75 -9.44 1.07
N LYS A 94 -6.22 -10.68 1.23
CA LYS A 94 -6.55 -11.28 2.52
C LYS A 94 -6.10 -12.76 2.53
N PRO A 95 -4.79 -13.04 2.64
CA PRO A 95 -4.26 -14.39 2.42
C PRO A 95 -4.73 -15.37 3.50
N ILE A 96 -4.89 -14.89 4.75
CA ILE A 96 -5.42 -15.66 5.87
C ILE A 96 -6.71 -14.99 6.37
N ALA A 97 -7.77 -15.79 6.51
CA ALA A 97 -9.05 -15.32 7.05
C ALA A 97 -8.95 -15.02 8.56
N GLY A 98 -9.94 -14.29 9.08
CA GLY A 98 -10.02 -13.93 10.49
C GLY A 98 -9.21 -12.68 10.84
N ASP A 99 -8.65 -12.68 12.05
CA ASP A 99 -8.10 -11.50 12.73
C ASP A 99 -6.67 -11.14 12.29
N TRP A 100 -6.22 -11.61 11.13
CA TRP A 100 -4.92 -11.25 10.55
C TRP A 100 -5.04 -10.05 9.62
N ASN A 101 -3.99 -9.24 9.51
CA ASN A 101 -3.98 -8.10 8.60
C ASN A 101 -4.12 -8.55 7.14
N GLY A 102 -4.72 -7.69 6.31
CA GLY A 102 -4.69 -7.87 4.86
C GLY A 102 -3.43 -7.25 4.25
N THR A 103 -3.26 -7.39 2.94
CA THR A 103 -2.15 -6.81 2.16
C THR A 103 -2.70 -5.74 1.21
N GLY A 104 -2.18 -4.52 1.33
CA GLY A 104 -2.53 -3.39 0.46
C GLY A 104 -1.42 -3.09 -0.55
N CYS A 105 -1.70 -2.16 -1.47
CA CYS A 105 -0.69 -1.51 -2.31
C CYS A 105 -0.92 0.00 -2.22
N HIS A 106 -0.63 0.59 -1.06
CA HIS A 106 -0.89 2.01 -0.84
C HIS A 106 -0.18 2.86 -1.90
N THR A 107 -0.93 3.76 -2.53
CA THR A 107 -0.42 4.57 -3.64
C THR A 107 -0.30 6.01 -3.20
N ASN A 108 0.93 6.49 -3.10
CA ASN A 108 1.21 7.90 -2.84
C ASN A 108 1.18 8.69 -4.15
N PHE A 109 0.46 9.80 -4.18
CA PHE A 109 0.28 10.59 -5.40
C PHE A 109 0.44 12.10 -5.15
N SER A 110 1.13 12.77 -6.06
CA SER A 110 1.21 14.23 -6.12
C SER A 110 1.35 14.74 -7.55
N THR A 111 0.84 15.95 -7.80
CA THR A 111 1.18 16.74 -8.99
C THR A 111 2.17 17.85 -8.63
N LEU A 112 2.72 18.55 -9.62
CA LEU A 112 3.59 19.70 -9.37
C LEU A 112 2.90 20.73 -8.45
N VAL A 113 1.65 21.09 -8.74
CA VAL A 113 0.86 22.05 -7.94
C VAL A 113 0.67 21.58 -6.48
N MET A 114 0.55 20.27 -6.24
CA MET A 114 0.43 19.74 -4.88
C MET A 114 1.72 19.89 -4.07
N ARG A 115 2.89 19.88 -4.73
CA ARG A 115 4.21 19.97 -4.08
C ARG A 115 4.67 21.40 -3.81
N GLU A 116 4.11 22.37 -4.54
CA GLU A 116 4.39 23.80 -4.33
C GLU A 116 3.73 24.36 -3.06
N PRO A 117 4.21 25.49 -2.51
CA PRO A 117 3.61 26.13 -1.33
C PRO A 117 2.09 26.35 -1.47
N ASN A 118 1.33 26.01 -0.43
CA ASN A 118 -0.14 25.98 -0.42
C ASN A 118 -0.79 24.92 -1.33
N GLY A 119 -0.01 23.94 -1.83
CA GLY A 119 -0.48 22.82 -2.63
C GLY A 119 -1.52 21.91 -1.95
N ILE A 120 -1.70 22.04 -0.63
CA ILE A 120 -2.74 21.35 0.14
C ILE A 120 -4.16 21.59 -0.42
N ASN A 121 -4.43 22.76 -1.02
CA ASN A 121 -5.71 23.06 -1.65
C ASN A 121 -5.96 22.18 -2.89
N ALA A 122 -4.91 21.90 -3.66
CA ALA A 122 -4.97 20.98 -4.78
C ALA A 122 -5.16 19.54 -4.30
N ILE A 123 -4.55 19.16 -3.16
CA ILE A 123 -4.77 17.86 -2.51
C ILE A 123 -6.23 17.69 -2.10
N HIS A 124 -6.83 18.66 -1.41
CA HIS A 124 -8.24 18.61 -1.03
C HIS A 124 -9.17 18.51 -2.25
N THR A 125 -8.88 19.27 -3.30
CA THR A 125 -9.63 19.20 -4.56
C THR A 125 -9.54 17.80 -5.20
N ALA A 126 -8.35 17.20 -5.20
CA ALA A 126 -8.16 15.84 -5.71
C ALA A 126 -8.92 14.80 -4.89
N ILE A 127 -8.95 14.94 -3.56
CA ILE A 127 -9.70 14.06 -2.66
C ILE A 127 -11.20 14.10 -2.96
N GLU A 128 -11.78 15.29 -3.20
CA GLU A 128 -13.21 15.40 -3.56
C GLU A 128 -13.51 14.73 -4.91
N ARG A 129 -12.60 14.83 -5.90
CA ARG A 129 -12.74 14.10 -7.17
C ARG A 129 -12.67 12.59 -6.97
N LEU A 130 -11.75 12.10 -6.13
CA LEU A 130 -11.63 10.68 -5.79
C LEU A 130 -12.84 10.15 -5.02
N LYS A 131 -13.46 10.99 -4.19
CA LYS A 131 -14.70 10.67 -3.46
C LYS A 131 -15.85 10.46 -4.42
N ALA A 132 -16.02 11.37 -5.38
CA ALA A 132 -17.08 11.28 -6.39
C ALA A 132 -17.02 9.98 -7.20
N ARG A 133 -15.82 9.45 -7.44
CA ARG A 133 -15.58 8.24 -8.24
C ARG A 133 -15.17 7.02 -7.42
N HIS A 134 -15.49 7.01 -6.14
CA HIS A 134 -15.02 5.96 -5.22
C HIS A 134 -15.33 4.55 -5.75
N HIS A 135 -16.57 4.29 -6.17
CA HIS A 135 -16.97 2.96 -6.65
C HIS A 135 -16.28 2.55 -7.95
N THR A 136 -16.03 3.48 -8.85
CA THR A 136 -15.30 3.21 -10.10
C THR A 136 -13.84 2.84 -9.82
N HIS A 137 -13.19 3.52 -8.88
CA HIS A 137 -11.85 3.15 -8.42
C HIS A 137 -11.83 1.76 -7.76
N ILE A 138 -12.78 1.47 -6.86
CA ILE A 138 -12.84 0.18 -6.14
C ILE A 138 -12.93 -1.01 -7.11
N LYS A 139 -13.66 -0.88 -8.23
CA LYS A 139 -13.76 -1.95 -9.25
C LYS A 139 -12.41 -2.31 -9.90
N ILE A 140 -11.47 -1.36 -9.93
CA ILE A 140 -10.13 -1.52 -10.52
C ILE A 140 -9.07 -1.91 -9.48
N TYR A 141 -9.31 -1.59 -8.21
CA TYR A 141 -8.35 -1.65 -7.12
C TYR A 141 -8.01 -3.06 -6.60
N GLY A 142 -8.21 -4.09 -7.43
CA GLY A 142 -7.85 -5.49 -7.17
C GLY A 142 -9.05 -6.35 -6.78
N LYS A 143 -8.97 -7.63 -7.15
CA LYS A 143 -10.01 -8.64 -6.85
C LYS A 143 -9.97 -9.04 -5.38
N ASP A 144 -11.11 -9.44 -4.83
CA ASP A 144 -11.29 -9.90 -3.43
C ASP A 144 -10.96 -8.84 -2.36
N ASN A 145 -10.94 -7.56 -2.75
CA ASN A 145 -10.56 -6.44 -1.87
C ASN A 145 -11.62 -6.20 -0.77
N GLU A 146 -12.87 -6.65 -0.96
CA GLU A 146 -13.93 -6.64 0.04
C GLU A 146 -13.59 -7.48 1.29
N ARG A 147 -12.72 -8.49 1.13
CA ARG A 147 -12.23 -9.31 2.24
C ARG A 147 -11.19 -8.58 3.09
N ARG A 148 -10.61 -7.50 2.54
CA ARG A 148 -9.61 -6.64 3.20
C ARG A 148 -10.22 -5.36 3.75
N LEU A 149 -10.91 -4.59 2.91
CA LEU A 149 -11.51 -3.28 3.23
C LEU A 149 -12.80 -3.43 4.05
N THR A 150 -12.64 -3.76 5.33
CA THR A 150 -13.75 -4.10 6.24
C THR A 150 -14.00 -3.04 7.32
N GLY A 151 -13.24 -1.94 7.31
CA GLY A 151 -13.23 -0.97 8.42
C GLY A 151 -12.39 -1.40 9.63
N ARG A 152 -11.80 -2.61 9.60
CA ARG A 152 -10.91 -3.15 10.63
C ARG A 152 -9.47 -3.25 10.10
N HIS A 153 -8.51 -3.44 11.01
CA HIS A 153 -7.09 -3.64 10.65
C HIS A 153 -6.49 -2.51 9.79
N GLU A 154 -6.69 -1.26 10.20
CA GLU A 154 -6.14 -0.08 9.51
C GLU A 154 -6.64 0.10 8.06
N THR A 155 -7.88 -0.30 7.80
CA THR A 155 -8.55 -0.08 6.51
C THR A 155 -9.91 0.59 6.69
N ALA A 156 -10.36 1.32 5.68
CA ALA A 156 -11.73 1.82 5.58
C ALA A 156 -12.69 0.72 5.10
N SER A 157 -14.00 0.97 5.23
CA SER A 157 -15.03 0.15 4.57
C SER A 157 -14.92 0.26 3.05
N ILE A 158 -15.15 -0.82 2.32
CA ILE A 158 -15.16 -0.81 0.84
C ILE A 158 -16.31 0.02 0.23
N HIS A 159 -17.35 0.30 1.02
CA HIS A 159 -18.54 1.02 0.55
C HIS A 159 -18.50 2.52 0.85
N GLU A 160 -17.65 2.95 1.78
CA GLU A 160 -17.61 4.32 2.26
C GLU A 160 -16.27 4.97 1.93
N PHE A 161 -16.33 6.21 1.46
CA PHE A 161 -15.14 7.03 1.27
C PHE A 161 -14.91 7.92 2.49
N SER A 162 -13.68 7.94 2.98
CA SER A 162 -13.24 8.82 4.07
C SER A 162 -11.83 9.36 3.81
N ALA A 163 -11.57 10.58 4.25
CA ALA A 163 -10.24 11.19 4.19
C ALA A 163 -9.89 11.84 5.53
N GLY A 164 -8.61 11.83 5.91
CA GLY A 164 -8.17 12.48 7.15
C GLY A 164 -6.67 12.65 7.28
N VAL A 165 -6.27 13.62 8.10
CA VAL A 165 -4.87 13.87 8.47
C VAL A 165 -4.41 12.79 9.45
N ALA A 166 -3.28 12.16 9.15
CA ALA A 166 -2.67 11.09 9.94
C ALA A 166 -3.62 9.90 10.28
N ASN A 167 -4.76 9.78 9.60
CA ASN A 167 -5.77 8.76 9.89
C ASN A 167 -5.50 7.50 9.05
N ARG A 168 -5.00 6.45 9.70
CA ARG A 168 -4.74 5.16 9.04
C ARG A 168 -6.02 4.36 8.72
N GLY A 169 -7.15 4.67 9.36
CA GLY A 169 -8.44 4.04 9.06
C GLY A 169 -9.20 4.70 7.91
N ALA A 170 -8.67 5.79 7.33
CA ALA A 170 -9.31 6.49 6.22
C ALA A 170 -9.01 5.81 4.87
N SER A 171 -9.87 6.06 3.87
CA SER A 171 -9.60 5.65 2.49
C SER A 171 -8.39 6.41 1.92
N ILE A 172 -8.38 7.73 2.10
CA ILE A 172 -7.27 8.60 1.74
C ILE A 172 -6.65 9.20 3.01
N ARG A 173 -5.34 9.08 3.15
CA ARG A 173 -4.59 9.68 4.25
C ARG A 173 -3.76 10.85 3.76
N ILE A 174 -3.87 11.98 4.45
CA ILE A 174 -2.93 13.10 4.32
C ILE A 174 -1.86 12.91 5.40
N PRO A 175 -0.57 12.76 5.05
CA PRO A 175 0.50 12.69 6.06
C PRO A 175 0.52 13.92 6.96
N ARG A 176 0.90 13.75 8.23
CA ARG A 176 0.96 14.87 9.18
C ARG A 176 1.88 15.99 8.69
N GLN A 177 3.05 15.61 8.18
CA GLN A 177 4.01 16.54 7.59
C GLN A 177 3.41 17.38 6.46
N VAL A 178 2.60 16.76 5.58
CA VAL A 178 1.93 17.46 4.46
C VAL A 178 0.91 18.47 4.96
N ASP A 179 0.20 18.15 6.04
CA ASP A 179 -0.72 19.11 6.68
C ASP A 179 0.03 20.23 7.40
N GLU A 180 1.19 19.96 8.00
CA GLU A 180 2.02 20.99 8.67
C GLU A 180 2.70 21.92 7.64
N GLU A 181 3.28 21.37 6.57
CA GLU A 181 3.99 22.10 5.50
C GLU A 181 3.04 22.71 4.45
N LYS A 182 1.76 22.30 4.46
CA LYS A 182 0.72 22.73 3.51
C LYS A 182 1.04 22.44 2.04
N CYS A 183 1.92 21.48 1.77
CA CYS A 183 2.20 20.94 0.44
C CYS A 183 2.74 19.49 0.53
N GLY A 184 2.71 18.76 -0.58
CA GLY A 184 3.26 17.40 -0.70
C GLY A 184 2.37 16.45 -1.49
N TYR A 185 1.90 15.38 -0.85
CA TYR A 185 1.20 14.26 -1.47
C TYR A 185 0.06 13.71 -0.58
N PHE A 186 -0.83 12.90 -1.15
CA PHE A 186 -1.77 12.07 -0.37
C PHE A 186 -1.49 10.58 -0.60
N GLU A 187 -1.92 9.75 0.35
CA GLU A 187 -1.82 8.28 0.31
C GLU A 187 -3.21 7.68 0.06
N ASP A 188 -3.42 7.04 -1.09
CA ASP A 188 -4.60 6.22 -1.35
C ASP A 188 -4.38 4.80 -0.82
N ARG A 189 -5.12 4.42 0.23
CA ARG A 189 -4.96 3.15 0.95
C ARG A 189 -5.90 2.04 0.44
N ARG A 190 -6.75 2.38 -0.53
CA ARG A 190 -7.78 1.48 -1.07
C ARG A 190 -7.27 0.43 -2.06
N PRO A 191 -6.16 0.60 -2.82
CA PRO A 191 -5.67 -0.47 -3.69
C PRO A 191 -5.23 -1.70 -2.90
N ALA A 192 -5.66 -2.88 -3.34
CA ALA A 192 -5.19 -4.17 -2.86
C ALA A 192 -3.77 -4.48 -3.36
N SER A 193 -3.07 -5.37 -2.68
CA SER A 193 -1.74 -5.85 -3.09
C SER A 193 -1.70 -6.53 -4.47
N ASN A 194 -2.80 -7.14 -4.93
CA ASN A 194 -2.94 -7.73 -6.28
C ASN A 194 -3.35 -6.72 -7.36
N CYS A 195 -3.41 -5.42 -7.08
CA CYS A 195 -3.81 -4.45 -8.08
C CYS A 195 -2.81 -4.43 -9.26
N ASP A 196 -3.32 -4.15 -10.45
CA ASP A 196 -2.47 -3.78 -11.60
C ASP A 196 -2.05 -2.31 -11.43
N PRO A 197 -0.75 -2.01 -11.25
CA PRO A 197 -0.30 -0.64 -11.09
C PRO A 197 -0.58 0.23 -12.31
N TYR A 198 -0.64 -0.31 -13.53
CA TYR A 198 -1.03 0.49 -14.71
C TYR A 198 -2.46 1.00 -14.56
N ALA A 199 -3.37 0.11 -14.15
CA ALA A 199 -4.76 0.46 -13.97
C ALA A 199 -4.96 1.46 -12.82
N VAL A 200 -4.28 1.27 -11.69
CA VAL A 200 -4.35 2.16 -10.52
C VAL A 200 -3.77 3.55 -10.81
N THR A 201 -2.57 3.62 -11.38
CA THR A 201 -1.94 4.91 -11.73
C THR A 201 -2.75 5.67 -12.78
N SER A 202 -3.23 4.96 -13.81
CA SER A 202 -4.05 5.55 -14.87
C SER A 202 -5.36 6.13 -14.34
N ILE A 203 -6.12 5.39 -13.53
CA ILE A 203 -7.39 5.91 -13.01
C ILE A 203 -7.20 7.09 -12.05
N ILE A 204 -6.15 7.08 -11.23
CA ILE A 204 -5.82 8.24 -10.37
C ILE A 204 -5.55 9.47 -11.24
N VAL A 205 -4.76 9.35 -12.30
CA VAL A 205 -4.48 10.47 -13.22
C VAL A 205 -5.74 10.94 -13.95
N ARG A 206 -6.57 10.02 -14.45
CA ARG A 206 -7.83 10.36 -15.12
C ARG A 206 -8.79 11.14 -14.21
N THR A 207 -8.96 10.69 -12.97
CA THR A 207 -9.83 11.35 -12.00
C THR A 207 -9.23 12.68 -11.50
N VAL A 208 -7.96 12.67 -11.09
CA VAL A 208 -7.33 13.83 -10.43
C VAL A 208 -6.90 14.89 -11.44
N CYS A 209 -6.22 14.51 -12.51
CA CYS A 209 -5.63 15.45 -13.47
C CYS A 209 -6.58 15.80 -14.62
N LEU A 210 -7.30 14.80 -15.16
CA LEU A 210 -8.20 15.02 -16.31
C LEU A 210 -9.63 15.39 -15.89
N GLY A 211 -9.95 15.30 -14.59
CA GLY A 211 -11.27 15.65 -14.06
C GLY A 211 -12.40 14.79 -14.62
N GLU A 212 -12.06 13.57 -15.05
CA GLU A 212 -13.04 12.67 -15.63
C GLU A 212 -14.10 12.30 -14.60
N GLN A 213 -15.37 12.28 -15.01
CA GLN A 213 -16.54 11.97 -14.19
C GLN A 213 -17.08 10.57 -14.54
N ASP A 214 -17.95 10.03 -13.69
CA ASP A 214 -18.60 8.72 -13.93
C ASP A 214 -19.72 8.80 -14.99
#